data_AF-A0A257VV91-F1
#
_entry.id   AF-A0A257VV91-F1
#
_cell.length_a   1.000
_cell.length_b   1.000
_cell.length_c   1.000
_cell.angle_alpha   90.00
_cell.angle_beta   90.00
_cell.angle_gamma   90.00
#
_symmetry.space_group_name_H-M   'P 1'
#
loop_
_entity.id
_entity.type
_entity.pdbx_description
1 polymer ?
#
loop_
_entity_poly.entity_id
_entity_poly.type
_entity_poly.pdbx_seq_one_letter_code
_entity_poly.pdbx_strand_id
1 'polypeptide(L)' 'APDPVEAILFMMDQRGLSRRDMEAFIGSRARVSEVLNHRRQLTLPMIRKLHAGLGIPAEVLIQPGF' A
#
# COMPACT_ATOMS: atom_id res chain seq x y z
N ALA A 1 5.89 -15.20 0.40
CA ALA A 1 6.22 -13.85 0.91
C ALA A 1 4.92 -13.17 1.34
N PRO A 2 4.93 -12.30 2.35
CA PRO A 2 3.73 -11.58 2.76
C PRO A 2 3.15 -10.78 1.59
N ASP A 3 1.83 -10.69 1.51
CA ASP A 3 1.15 -9.89 0.49
C ASP A 3 1.19 -8.41 0.90
N PRO A 4 1.77 -7.51 0.08
CA PRO A 4 1.78 -6.07 0.35
C PRO A 4 0.38 -5.52 0.58
N VAL A 5 -0.63 -6.01 -0.12
CA VAL A 5 -2.00 -5.51 0.01
C VAL A 5 -2.58 -5.91 1.36
N GLU A 6 -2.35 -7.14 1.82
CA GLU A 6 -2.76 -7.56 3.17
C GLU A 6 -2.09 -6.72 4.25
N ALA A 7 -0.79 -6.44 4.12
CA ALA A 7 -0.08 -5.57 5.05
C ALA A 7 -0.65 -4.14 5.09
N ILE A 8 -1.01 -3.60 3.92
CA ILE A 8 -1.67 -2.29 3.83
C ILE A 8 -3.05 -2.33 4.49
N LEU A 9 -3.88 -3.34 4.18
CA LEU A 9 -5.22 -3.48 4.76
C LEU A 9 -5.17 -3.64 6.28
N PHE A 10 -4.23 -4.45 6.78
CA PHE A 10 -3.99 -4.59 8.21
C PHE A 10 -3.64 -3.26 8.86
N MET A 11 -2.72 -2.48 8.27
CA MET A 11 -2.38 -1.16 8.79
C MET A 11 -3.53 -0.17 8.71
N MET A 12 -4.37 -0.25 7.67
CA MET A 12 -5.56 0.57 7.58
C MET A 12 -6.54 0.27 8.71
N ASP A 13 -6.80 -1.01 8.98
CA ASP A 13 -7.67 -1.46 10.08
C ASP A 13 -7.14 -1.01 11.44
N GLN A 14 -5.87 -1.29 11.73
CA GLN A 14 -5.21 -0.93 13.00
C GLN A 14 -5.23 0.58 13.29
N ARG A 15 -5.23 1.41 12.24
CA ARG A 15 -5.19 2.88 12.37
C ARG A 15 -6.51 3.57 12.02
N GLY A 16 -7.56 2.81 11.73
CA GLY A 16 -8.86 3.36 11.30
C GLY A 16 -8.79 4.20 10.01
N LEU A 17 -7.86 3.89 9.10
CA LEU A 17 -7.67 4.64 7.85
C LEU A 17 -8.69 4.23 6.80
N SER A 18 -9.29 5.21 6.14
CA SER A 18 -10.17 4.99 5.01
C SER A 18 -9.38 4.87 3.71
N ARG A 19 -10.02 4.38 2.64
CA ARG A 19 -9.43 4.40 1.29
C ARG A 19 -9.08 5.81 0.80
N ARG A 20 -9.77 6.84 1.30
CA ARG A 20 -9.47 8.24 0.97
C ARG A 20 -8.14 8.69 1.60
N ASP A 21 -7.85 8.24 2.81
CA ASP A 21 -6.59 8.59 3.50
C ASP A 21 -5.38 7.95 2.80
N MET A 22 -5.60 6.80 2.15
CA MET A 22 -4.56 6.13 1.37
C MET A 22 -4.13 6.90 0.11
N GLU A 23 -4.89 7.92 -0.31
CA GLU A 23 -4.54 8.71 -1.49
C GLU A 23 -3.20 9.44 -1.34
N ALA A 24 -2.83 9.82 -0.11
CA ALA A 24 -1.54 10.46 0.18
C ALA A 24 -0.34 9.55 -0.14
N PHE A 25 -0.50 8.23 0.02
CA PHE A 25 0.55 7.24 -0.18
C PHE A 25 0.55 6.64 -1.59
N ILE A 26 -0.64 6.31 -2.11
CA ILE A 26 -0.79 5.54 -3.35
C ILE A 26 -1.13 6.45 -4.55
N GLY A 27 -1.83 7.56 -4.35
CA GLY A 27 -2.28 8.49 -5.39
C GLY A 27 -3.81 8.55 -5.51
N SER A 28 -4.34 8.73 -6.72
CA SER A 28 -5.79 8.92 -6.90
C SER A 28 -6.65 7.77 -6.35
N ARG A 29 -7.91 8.05 -6.01
CA ARG A 29 -8.89 7.06 -5.55
C ARG A 29 -8.99 5.81 -6.46
N ALA A 30 -8.95 6.00 -7.77
CA ALA A 30 -8.93 4.90 -8.74
C ALA A 30 -7.71 4.00 -8.54
N ARG A 31 -6.53 4.60 -8.35
CA ARG A 31 -5.29 3.88 -8.13
C ARG A 31 -5.25 3.17 -6.78
N VAL A 32 -5.77 3.79 -5.73
CA VAL A 32 -5.98 3.12 -4.43
C VAL A 32 -6.82 1.86 -4.63
N SER A 33 -7.93 1.97 -5.35
CA SER A 33 -8.78 0.80 -5.64
C SER A 33 -8.05 -0.25 -6.46
N GLU A 34 -7.30 0.13 -7.50
CA GLU A 34 -6.55 -0.82 -8.33
C GLU A 34 -5.51 -1.59 -7.49
N VAL A 35 -4.76 -0.92 -6.62
CA VAL A 35 -3.76 -1.55 -5.75
C VAL A 35 -4.41 -2.46 -4.72
N LEU A 36 -5.43 -1.97 -3.99
CA LEU A 36 -6.09 -2.75 -2.93
C LEU A 36 -6.89 -3.95 -3.46
N ASN A 37 -7.13 -4.03 -4.77
CA ASN A 37 -7.75 -5.19 -5.43
C ASN A 37 -6.77 -5.93 -6.34
N HIS A 38 -5.45 -5.75 -6.13
CA HIS A 38 -4.37 -6.46 -6.86
C HIS A 38 -4.36 -6.27 -8.38
N ARG A 39 -5.06 -5.27 -8.90
CA ARG A 39 -5.07 -4.93 -10.34
C ARG A 39 -3.87 -4.11 -10.76
N ARG A 40 -3.11 -3.59 -9.79
CA ARG A 40 -1.90 -2.80 -10.01
C ARG A 40 -0.87 -3.13 -8.93
N GLN A 41 0.37 -3.37 -9.36
CA GLN A 41 1.51 -3.51 -8.45
C GLN A 41 1.93 -2.18 -7.84
N LEU A 42 2.52 -2.21 -6.65
CA LEU A 42 3.12 -1.03 -6.02
C LEU A 42 4.33 -0.55 -6.83
N THR A 43 4.44 0.76 -7.02
CA THR A 43 5.65 1.37 -7.59
C THR A 43 6.62 1.76 -6.47
N LEU A 44 7.90 1.90 -6.78
CA LEU A 44 8.92 2.32 -5.80
C LEU A 44 8.55 3.64 -5.06
N PRO A 45 8.01 4.69 -5.73
CA PRO A 45 7.50 5.86 -5.02
C PRO A 45 6.40 5.55 -4.00
N MET A 46 5.46 4.64 -4.30
CA MET A 46 4.41 4.23 -3.36
C MET A 46 5.01 3.48 -2.18
N ILE A 47 5.92 2.54 -2.44
CA ILE A 47 6.60 1.76 -1.40
C ILE A 47 7.30 2.70 -0.41
N ARG A 48 8.06 3.68 -0.92
CA ARG A 48 8.73 4.67 -0.06
C ARG A 48 7.75 5.48 0.79
N LYS A 49 6.63 5.91 0.22
CA LYS A 49 5.59 6.66 0.94
C LYS A 49 4.87 5.82 2.00
N LEU A 50 4.52 4.58 1.67
CA LEU A 50 3.90 3.63 2.60
C LEU A 50 4.85 3.30 3.75
N HIS A 51 6.13 3.07 3.46
CA HIS A 51 7.12 2.83 4.48
C HIS A 51 7.29 4.04 5.41
N ALA A 52 7.52 5.24 4.85
CA ALA A 52 7.74 6.43 5.67
C ALA A 52 6.48 6.88 6.44
N GLY A 53 5.30 6.77 5.83
CA GLY A 53 4.06 7.28 6.42
C GLY A 53 3.33 6.28 7.31
N LEU A 54 3.38 4.99 6.95
CA LEU A 54 2.68 3.94 7.69
C LEU A 54 3.62 3.05 8.50
N GLY A 55 4.94 3.15 8.31
CA GLY A 55 5.91 2.32 9.02
C GLY A 55 5.90 0.85 8.54
N ILE A 56 5.28 0.56 7.40
CA ILE A 56 5.27 -0.80 6.84
C ILE A 56 6.69 -1.11 6.37
N PRO A 57 7.33 -2.21 6.80
CA PRO A 57 8.67 -2.55 6.36
C PRO A 57 8.73 -2.71 4.84
N ALA A 58 9.78 -2.17 4.21
CA ALA A 58 9.88 -2.13 2.74
C ALA A 58 9.93 -3.53 2.14
N GLU A 59 10.57 -4.48 2.83
CA GLU A 59 10.65 -5.89 2.46
C GLU A 59 9.28 -6.59 2.41
N VAL A 60 8.29 -6.11 3.17
CA VAL A 60 6.91 -6.61 3.11
C VAL A 60 6.17 -6.06 1.89
N LEU A 61 6.54 -4.87 1.43
CA LEU A 61 5.91 -4.19 0.29
C LEU A 61 6.49 -4.59 -1.06
N ILE A 62 7.64 -5.27 -1.08
CA ILE A 62 8.34 -5.71 -2.28
C ILE A 62 7.90 -7.14 -2.61
N GLN A 63 7.17 -7.30 -3.71
CA GLN A 63 6.95 -8.61 -4.32
C GLN A 63 8.04 -8.93 -5.34
N PRO A 64 8.51 -10.19 -5.41
CA PRO A 64 9.40 -10.63 -6.48
C PRO A 64 8.61 -10.70 -7.79
N GLY A 65 8.73 -9.67 -8.64
CA GLY A 65 8.02 -9.58 -9.91
C GLY A 65 8.30 -8.31 -10.72
N PHE A 66 9.43 -7.64 -10.45
CA PHE A 66 9.95 -6.57 -11.32
C PHE A 66 10.57 -7.14 -12.58
#